data_AF-A0A820KNA2-F1
#
_entry.id   AF-A0A820KNA2-F1
#
_cell.length_a   1.000
_cell.length_b   1.000
_cell.length_c   1.000
_cell.angle_alpha   90.00
_cell.angle_beta   90.00
_cell.angle_gamma   90.00
#
_symmetry.space_group_name_H-M   'P 1'
#
loop_
_entity.id
_entity.type
_entity.pdbx_description
1 polymer ?
#
loop_
_entity_poly.entity_id
_entity_poly.type
_entity_poly.pdbx_seq_one_letter_code
_entity_poly.pdbx_strand_id
1 'polypeptide(L)'
;LQSEPTYLLINGKRDFVLTVDPGKKYLLRLIGSTTLSTVVFGIDEHPMTVVEVDGTLVQPKENVQSIELSSGQRYGVIIETNSQSKGIFLMQLAIRWRTLVNGSSCTGILRYSTYTAALPTNLSSLTLPTLATNDELRLFAFNNPYQNFLSINQMPARAADREIFFYTLQAHTSDGLGMR
;
A
#
# COMPACT_ATOMS: atom_id res chain seq x y z
N LEU A 1 -1.87 -15.65 25.92
CA LEU A 1 -0.98 -15.76 24.75
C LEU A 1 -1.58 -14.92 23.64
N GLN A 2 -1.21 -13.65 23.55
CA GLN A 2 -1.69 -12.77 22.49
C GLN A 2 -0.90 -13.09 21.22
N SER A 3 -1.60 -13.59 20.20
CA SER A 3 -0.95 -13.93 18.95
C SER A 3 -0.76 -12.67 18.11
N GLU A 4 0.50 -12.30 17.91
CA GLU A 4 0.90 -11.09 17.19
C GLU A 4 1.31 -11.45 15.76
N PRO A 5 0.88 -10.70 14.72
CA PRO A 5 1.37 -10.91 13.37
C PRO A 5 2.88 -10.59 13.30
N THR A 6 3.65 -11.61 12.97
CA THR A 6 5.13 -11.56 12.93
C THR A 6 5.63 -10.89 11.66
N TYR A 7 4.88 -10.99 10.55
CA TYR A 7 5.31 -10.45 9.25
C TYR A 7 4.18 -9.79 8.48
N LEU A 8 4.54 -8.74 7.75
CA LEU A 8 3.71 -8.09 6.73
C LEU A 8 4.23 -8.43 5.34
N LEU A 9 3.32 -8.57 4.38
CA LEU A 9 3.64 -8.89 2.99
C LEU A 9 2.86 -8.00 2.03
N ILE A 10 3.50 -7.65 0.92
CA ILE A 10 2.89 -7.00 -0.24
C ILE A 10 2.91 -8.04 -1.38
N ASN A 11 1.75 -8.41 -1.91
CA ASN A 11 1.59 -9.47 -2.91
C ASN A 11 2.32 -10.78 -2.52
N GLY A 12 2.24 -11.15 -1.25
CA GLY A 12 2.87 -12.37 -0.71
C GLY A 12 4.38 -12.30 -0.52
N LYS A 13 5.01 -11.14 -0.75
CA LYS A 13 6.47 -10.94 -0.65
C LYS A 13 6.83 -9.86 0.37
N ARG A 14 8.03 -9.98 0.95
CA ARG A 14 8.61 -8.95 1.85
C ARG A 14 9.41 -7.89 1.08
N ASP A 15 9.89 -8.24 -0.11
CA ASP A 15 10.74 -7.46 -1.01
C ASP A 15 10.02 -7.20 -2.34
N PHE A 16 8.74 -6.82 -2.25
CA PHE A 16 7.93 -6.59 -3.44
C PHE A 16 8.47 -5.40 -4.25
N VAL A 17 8.66 -5.62 -5.56
CA VAL A 17 9.08 -4.58 -6.51
C VAL A 17 7.96 -4.29 -7.48
N LEU A 18 7.49 -3.04 -7.51
CA LEU A 18 6.54 -2.52 -8.48
C LEU A 18 7.30 -1.72 -9.54
N THR A 19 7.38 -2.23 -10.77
CA THR A 19 7.99 -1.49 -11.88
C THR A 19 6.97 -0.60 -12.57
N VAL A 20 7.33 0.67 -12.75
CA VAL A 20 6.50 1.70 -13.41
C VAL A 20 7.30 2.43 -14.49
N ASP A 21 6.60 2.93 -15.51
CA ASP A 21 7.18 3.79 -16.53
C ASP A 21 7.02 5.26 -16.14
N PRO A 22 8.00 6.13 -16.44
CA PRO A 22 7.89 7.55 -16.16
C PRO A 22 6.71 8.21 -16.88
N GLY A 23 6.05 9.18 -16.23
CA GLY A 23 5.01 10.02 -16.82
C GLY A 23 3.68 9.31 -17.07
N LYS A 24 3.46 8.14 -16.47
CA LYS A 24 2.22 7.37 -16.59
C LYS A 24 1.41 7.39 -15.28
N LYS A 25 0.10 7.20 -15.44
CA LYS A 25 -0.85 6.97 -14.36
C LYS A 25 -1.11 5.47 -14.21
N TYR A 26 -1.16 5.01 -12.97
CA TYR A 26 -1.46 3.61 -12.63
C TYR A 26 -2.60 3.57 -11.61
N LEU A 27 -3.59 2.71 -11.84
CA LEU A 27 -4.62 2.41 -10.85
C LEU A 27 -4.17 1.21 -10.03
N LEU A 28 -3.86 1.46 -8.77
CA LEU A 28 -3.54 0.44 -7.78
C LEU A 28 -4.81 0.05 -7.02
N ARG A 29 -5.21 -1.21 -7.14
CA ARG A 29 -6.29 -1.81 -6.35
C ARG A 29 -5.67 -2.40 -5.09
N LEU A 30 -5.77 -1.67 -4.00
CA LEU A 30 -5.27 -2.04 -2.69
C LEU A 30 -6.31 -2.89 -1.97
N ILE A 31 -5.91 -4.08 -1.52
CA ILE A 31 -6.81 -5.05 -0.88
C ILE A 31 -6.23 -5.45 0.48
N GLY A 32 -6.96 -5.14 1.55
CA GLY A 32 -6.61 -5.57 2.90
C GLY A 32 -7.00 -7.03 3.13
N SER A 33 -6.05 -7.97 3.07
CA SER A 33 -6.24 -9.37 3.47
C SER A 33 -5.49 -9.63 4.79
N THR A 34 -5.80 -8.82 5.79
CA THR A 34 -5.17 -8.89 7.11
C THR A 34 -6.01 -9.77 8.05
N THR A 35 -5.37 -10.46 8.99
CA THR A 35 -6.04 -11.45 9.83
C THR A 35 -6.56 -10.81 11.13
N LEU A 36 -5.83 -9.86 11.73
CA LEU A 36 -6.16 -9.28 13.05
C LEU A 36 -5.58 -7.87 13.26
N SER A 37 -5.22 -7.14 12.19
CA SER A 37 -4.63 -5.81 12.35
C SER A 37 -4.93 -4.92 11.16
N THR A 38 -5.11 -3.64 11.45
CA THR A 38 -5.21 -2.60 10.44
C THR A 38 -3.80 -2.21 9.99
N VAL A 39 -3.64 -2.04 8.69
CA VAL A 39 -2.37 -1.65 8.09
C VAL A 39 -2.50 -0.29 7.43
N VAL A 40 -1.42 0.44 7.39
CA VAL A 40 -1.28 1.68 6.63
C VAL A 40 -0.25 1.48 5.54
N PHE A 41 -0.59 1.92 4.33
CA PHE A 41 0.24 1.83 3.15
C PHE A 41 0.54 3.23 2.59
N GLY A 42 1.78 3.47 2.19
CA GLY A 42 2.17 4.71 1.51
C GLY A 42 3.36 4.49 0.58
N ILE A 43 3.55 5.41 -0.36
CA ILE A 43 4.65 5.40 -1.30
C ILE A 43 5.40 6.73 -1.18
N ASP A 44 6.71 6.66 -1.01
CA ASP A 44 7.55 7.84 -0.88
C ASP A 44 7.54 8.68 -2.16
N GLU A 45 7.44 10.00 -2.00
CA GLU A 45 7.31 11.00 -3.06
C GLU A 45 6.19 10.76 -4.10
N HIS A 46 5.24 9.86 -3.84
CA HIS A 46 4.13 9.55 -4.74
C HIS A 46 2.79 9.67 -4.02
N PRO A 47 2.23 10.89 -3.90
CA PRO A 47 0.88 11.05 -3.38
C PRO A 47 -0.12 10.28 -4.24
N MET A 48 -1.16 9.77 -3.57
CA MET A 48 -2.20 8.96 -4.19
C MET A 48 -3.49 9.77 -4.35
N THR A 49 -4.25 9.45 -5.38
CA THR A 49 -5.61 9.96 -5.58
C THR A 49 -6.60 8.81 -5.39
N VAL A 50 -7.45 8.88 -4.36
CA VAL A 50 -8.46 7.85 -4.09
C VAL A 50 -9.65 8.05 -5.02
N VAL A 51 -10.00 7.01 -5.78
CA VAL A 51 -11.10 7.04 -6.77
C VAL A 51 -12.14 5.94 -6.59
N GLU A 52 -11.82 4.91 -5.80
CA GLU A 52 -12.72 3.80 -5.50
C GLU A 52 -12.57 3.37 -4.04
N VAL A 53 -13.69 3.11 -3.37
CA VAL A 53 -13.73 2.55 -2.01
C VAL A 53 -14.72 1.38 -1.97
N ASP A 54 -14.25 0.22 -1.56
CA ASP A 54 -15.00 -1.03 -1.46
C ASP A 54 -15.77 -1.46 -2.73
N GLY A 55 -15.32 -1.00 -3.91
CA GLY A 55 -15.95 -1.27 -5.20
C GLY A 55 -16.86 -0.14 -5.72
N THR A 56 -17.07 0.89 -4.91
CA THR A 56 -17.87 2.07 -5.28
C THR A 56 -16.96 3.20 -5.73
N LEU A 57 -17.24 3.79 -6.88
CA LEU A 57 -16.54 4.99 -7.35
C LEU A 57 -16.90 6.19 -6.48
N VAL A 58 -15.88 6.95 -6.09
CA VAL A 58 -15.99 8.14 -5.24
C VAL A 58 -15.31 9.32 -5.90
N GLN A 59 -15.75 10.53 -5.57
CA GLN A 59 -15.08 11.73 -6.06
C GLN A 59 -13.57 11.68 -5.73
N PRO A 60 -12.67 11.98 -6.71
CA PRO A 60 -11.24 11.93 -6.53
C PRO A 60 -10.80 12.72 -5.30
N LYS A 61 -10.24 12.02 -4.32
CA LYS A 61 -9.55 12.65 -3.19
C LYS A 61 -8.06 12.62 -3.47
N GLU A 62 -7.54 13.76 -3.88
CA GLU A 62 -6.13 13.95 -4.26
C GLU A 62 -5.21 14.13 -3.04
N ASN A 63 -3.90 14.03 -3.28
CA ASN A 63 -2.84 14.31 -2.30
C ASN A 63 -2.89 13.44 -1.03
N VAL A 64 -3.38 12.21 -1.14
CA VAL A 64 -3.43 11.26 -0.04
C VAL A 64 -2.08 10.57 0.09
N GLN A 65 -1.36 10.84 1.18
CA GLN A 65 0.01 10.32 1.38
C GLN A 65 0.03 8.84 1.82
N SER A 66 -1.03 8.39 2.48
CA SER A 66 -1.13 7.00 2.92
C SER A 66 -2.58 6.54 3.02
N ILE A 67 -2.84 5.25 2.88
CA ILE A 67 -4.16 4.66 3.00
C ILE A 67 -4.15 3.71 4.17
N GLU A 68 -5.14 3.83 5.04
CA GLU A 68 -5.38 2.85 6.08
C GLU A 68 -6.39 1.79 5.59
N LEU A 69 -6.04 0.51 5.74
CA LEU A 69 -6.84 -0.62 5.32
C LEU A 69 -6.97 -1.65 6.44
N SER A 70 -8.20 -2.00 6.76
CA SER A 70 -8.54 -3.16 7.58
C SER A 70 -8.83 -4.38 6.71
N SER A 71 -8.98 -5.54 7.35
CA SER A 71 -9.36 -6.78 6.67
C SER A 71 -10.65 -6.63 5.87
N GLY A 72 -10.63 -7.10 4.63
CA GLY A 72 -11.76 -7.07 3.71
C GLY A 72 -12.00 -5.73 3.02
N GLN A 73 -11.29 -4.66 3.37
CA GLN A 73 -11.43 -3.36 2.70
C GLN A 73 -10.67 -3.32 1.37
N ARG A 74 -11.22 -2.57 0.41
CA ARG A 74 -10.58 -2.31 -0.88
C ARG A 74 -10.55 -0.82 -1.18
N TYR A 75 -9.44 -0.34 -1.73
CA TYR A 75 -9.30 1.02 -2.23
C TYR A 75 -8.71 0.98 -3.64
N GLY A 76 -9.31 1.72 -4.57
CA GLY A 76 -8.69 2.05 -5.84
C GLY A 76 -8.02 3.41 -5.74
N VAL A 77 -6.71 3.43 -5.90
CA VAL A 77 -5.91 4.65 -5.85
C VAL A 77 -5.13 4.83 -7.14
N ILE A 78 -5.09 6.04 -7.65
CA ILE A 78 -4.26 6.41 -8.79
C ILE A 78 -2.95 6.95 -8.25
N ILE A 79 -1.84 6.46 -8.81
CA ILE A 79 -0.52 7.09 -8.67
C ILE A 79 -0.12 7.70 -10.01
N GLU A 80 0.47 8.88 -9.96
CA GLU A 80 1.06 9.55 -11.12
C GLU A 80 2.58 9.55 -10.96
N THR A 81 3.28 8.98 -11.94
CA THR A 81 4.74 8.89 -11.92
C THR A 81 5.36 10.13 -12.52
N ASN A 82 6.44 10.61 -11.91
CA ASN A 82 7.19 11.76 -12.37
C ASN A 82 7.91 11.42 -13.70
N SER A 83 7.66 12.21 -14.75
CA SER A 83 8.25 12.00 -16.08
C SER A 83 9.77 12.12 -16.14
N GLN A 84 10.38 12.86 -15.20
CA GLN A 84 11.82 13.09 -15.12
C GLN A 84 12.53 12.14 -14.16
N SER A 85 11.78 11.40 -13.33
CA SER A 85 12.38 10.50 -12.36
C SER A 85 12.96 9.25 -13.02
N LYS A 86 14.10 8.83 -12.49
CA LYS A 86 14.81 7.59 -12.86
C LYS A 86 15.16 6.76 -11.64
N GLY A 87 14.53 7.05 -10.50
CA GLY A 87 14.91 6.53 -9.21
C GLY A 87 14.18 5.26 -8.80
N ILE A 88 14.45 4.88 -7.56
CA ILE A 88 13.66 3.93 -6.80
C ILE A 88 13.04 4.67 -5.61
N PHE A 89 11.83 4.28 -5.23
CA PHE A 89 11.09 4.88 -4.13
C PHE A 89 10.60 3.77 -3.21
N LEU A 90 10.49 4.06 -1.93
CA LEU A 90 10.03 3.07 -0.97
C LEU A 90 8.51 3.03 -0.89
N MET A 91 7.98 1.82 -0.87
CA MET A 91 6.61 1.56 -0.46
C MET A 91 6.65 1.05 0.96
N GLN A 92 5.89 1.65 1.87
CA GLN A 92 5.85 1.21 3.26
C GLN A 92 4.47 0.66 3.58
N LEU A 93 4.46 -0.51 4.22
CA LEU A 93 3.30 -1.11 4.85
C LEU A 93 3.62 -1.29 6.34
N ALA A 94 2.82 -0.73 7.22
CA ALA A 94 3.01 -0.83 8.66
C ALA A 94 1.69 -1.13 9.36
N ILE A 95 1.73 -1.76 10.52
CA ILE A 95 0.55 -1.94 11.37
C ILE A 95 0.23 -0.63 12.09
N ARG A 96 -1.06 -0.31 12.19
CA ARG A 96 -1.61 0.82 12.95
C ARG A 96 -2.41 0.35 14.16
N TRP A 97 -2.58 1.25 15.12
CA TRP A 97 -3.42 1.09 16.32
C TRP A 97 -3.03 -0.06 17.26
N ARG A 98 -1.86 -0.67 17.04
CA ARG A 98 -1.31 -1.74 17.87
C ARG A 98 0.17 -1.52 18.09
N THR A 99 0.61 -1.60 19.35
CA THR A 99 2.04 -1.60 19.68
C THR A 99 2.60 -2.98 19.44
N LEU A 100 3.55 -3.11 18.53
CA LEU A 100 4.20 -4.38 18.24
C LEU A 100 5.51 -4.47 19.01
N VAL A 101 5.75 -5.62 19.64
CA VAL A 101 7.00 -5.92 20.36
C VAL A 101 8.24 -5.89 19.45
N ASN A 102 8.06 -6.01 18.12
CA ASN A 102 9.14 -6.00 17.12
C ASN A 102 8.91 -5.03 15.94
N GLY A 103 7.96 -4.09 16.04
CA GLY A 103 7.77 -3.06 15.02
C GLY A 103 7.59 -3.58 13.57
N SER A 104 6.69 -4.56 13.35
CA SER A 104 6.50 -5.18 12.04
C SER A 104 6.09 -4.16 10.98
N SER A 105 7.04 -3.79 10.12
CA SER A 105 6.82 -3.07 8.87
C SER A 105 7.34 -3.91 7.70
N CYS A 106 6.75 -3.72 6.52
CA CYS A 106 7.21 -4.30 5.26
C CYS A 106 7.52 -3.16 4.31
N THR A 107 8.70 -3.22 3.68
CA THR A 107 9.16 -2.20 2.74
C THR A 107 9.26 -2.82 1.35
N GLY A 108 8.44 -2.34 0.43
CA GLY A 108 8.56 -2.63 -1.00
C GLY A 108 9.32 -1.52 -1.74
N ILE A 109 9.58 -1.74 -3.02
CA ILE A 109 10.26 -0.79 -3.89
C ILE A 109 9.38 -0.47 -5.09
N LEU A 110 9.09 0.81 -5.32
CA LEU A 110 8.62 1.30 -6.60
C LEU A 110 9.85 1.64 -7.45
N ARG A 111 10.01 0.94 -8.58
CA ARG A 111 11.15 1.07 -9.47
C ARG A 111 10.71 1.70 -10.79
N TYR A 112 11.36 2.79 -11.18
CA TYR A 112 11.19 3.32 -12.54
C TYR A 112 11.87 2.39 -13.56
N SER A 113 11.22 2.12 -14.70
CA SER A 113 11.73 1.22 -15.74
C SER A 113 13.03 1.69 -16.37
N THR A 114 13.32 2.99 -16.28
CA THR A 114 14.58 3.62 -16.69
C THR A 114 15.74 3.39 -15.72
N TYR A 115 15.46 2.90 -14.50
CA TYR A 115 16.49 2.58 -13.50
C TYR A 115 17.12 1.22 -13.82
N THR A 116 18.42 1.21 -14.14
CA THR A 116 19.16 0.01 -14.58
C THR A 116 20.10 -0.56 -13.52
N ALA A 117 20.38 0.18 -12.44
CA ALA A 117 21.29 -0.28 -11.41
C ALA A 117 20.68 -1.39 -10.54
N ALA A 118 21.55 -2.10 -9.81
CA ALA A 118 21.11 -3.13 -8.87
C ALA A 118 20.28 -2.51 -7.74
N LEU A 119 19.22 -3.21 -7.34
CA LEU A 119 18.39 -2.79 -6.21
C LEU A 119 19.19 -2.91 -4.91
N PRO A 120 19.01 -1.98 -3.96
CA PRO A 120 19.66 -2.06 -2.66
C PRO A 120 19.20 -3.31 -1.92
N THR A 121 20.17 -4.04 -1.36
CA THR A 121 19.93 -5.25 -0.56
C THR A 121 19.49 -4.94 0.86
N ASN A 122 19.74 -3.72 1.35
CA ASN A 122 19.30 -3.26 2.65
C ASN A 122 18.39 -2.04 2.51
N LEU A 123 17.09 -2.25 2.71
CA LEU A 123 16.07 -1.18 2.63
C LEU A 123 15.87 -0.44 3.96
N SER A 124 16.45 -0.94 5.07
CA SER A 124 16.29 -0.34 6.40
C SER A 124 17.07 0.96 6.60
N SER A 125 18.03 1.27 5.71
CA SER A 125 18.79 2.53 5.72
C SER A 125 18.17 3.63 4.87
N LEU A 126 17.07 3.35 4.16
CA LEU A 126 16.40 4.31 3.30
C LEU A 126 15.28 5.02 4.07
N THR A 127 15.09 6.31 3.80
CA THR A 127 14.06 7.11 4.46
C THR A 127 12.68 6.55 4.14
N LEU A 128 11.94 6.16 5.18
CA LEU A 128 10.59 5.64 5.03
C LEU A 128 9.60 6.81 4.88
N PRO A 129 8.52 6.64 4.08
CA PRO A 129 7.50 7.66 3.93
C PRO A 129 6.82 7.95 5.27
N THR A 130 6.51 9.22 5.54
CA THR A 130 5.70 9.55 6.71
C THR A 130 4.27 9.13 6.44
N LEU A 131 3.79 8.11 7.14
CA LEU A 131 2.41 7.66 7.02
C LEU A 131 1.50 8.60 7.83
N ALA A 132 0.67 9.36 7.13
CA ALA A 132 -0.37 10.20 7.75
C ALA A 132 -1.54 9.35 8.30
N THR A 133 -2.31 9.88 9.24
CA THR A 133 -3.55 9.25 9.70
C THR A 133 -4.67 9.64 8.73
N ASN A 134 -5.40 8.67 8.19
CA ASN A 134 -6.44 8.92 7.16
C ASN A 134 -7.76 8.18 7.47
N ASP A 135 -8.20 8.26 8.73
CA ASP A 135 -9.42 7.61 9.24
C ASP A 135 -10.71 8.09 8.53
N GLU A 136 -10.66 9.25 7.88
CA GLU A 136 -11.83 9.89 7.27
C GLU A 136 -12.15 9.42 5.85
N LEU A 137 -11.36 8.53 5.24
CA LEU A 137 -11.56 8.13 3.83
C LEU A 137 -12.90 7.42 3.60
N ARG A 138 -13.39 6.65 4.56
CA ARG A 138 -14.72 6.00 4.46
C ARG A 138 -15.86 7.00 4.60
N LEU A 139 -15.75 7.93 5.55
CA LEU A 139 -16.74 8.97 5.73
C LEU A 139 -16.81 9.89 4.51
N PHE A 140 -15.64 10.23 3.95
CA PHE A 140 -15.54 10.96 2.70
C PHE A 140 -16.24 10.21 1.56
N ALA A 141 -15.96 8.92 1.38
CA ALA A 141 -16.58 8.09 0.34
C ALA A 141 -18.12 8.04 0.46
N PHE A 142 -18.62 7.86 1.68
CA PHE A 142 -20.06 7.83 1.96
C PHE A 142 -20.75 9.15 1.62
N ASN A 143 -20.09 10.28 1.94
CA ASN A 143 -20.64 11.61 1.68
C ASN A 143 -20.42 12.10 0.24
N ASN A 144 -19.47 11.51 -0.49
CA ASN A 144 -19.08 11.93 -1.83
C ASN A 144 -19.12 10.76 -2.84
N PRO A 145 -20.25 10.04 -2.97
CA PRO A 145 -20.39 9.03 -4.00
C PRO A 145 -20.27 9.72 -5.37
N TYR A 146 -19.58 9.07 -6.31
CA TYR A 146 -19.50 9.62 -7.66
C TYR A 146 -20.83 9.40 -8.37
N GLN A 147 -21.54 10.49 -8.68
CA GLN A 147 -22.89 10.45 -9.28
C GLN A 147 -22.88 10.14 -10.79
N ASN A 148 -21.77 10.44 -11.47
CA ASN A 148 -21.56 10.17 -12.90
C ASN A 148 -20.39 9.20 -13.09
N PHE A 149 -20.40 8.37 -14.14
CA PHE A 149 -19.22 7.55 -14.43
C PHE A 149 -18.00 8.44 -14.70
N LEU A 150 -16.84 8.05 -14.18
CA LEU A 150 -15.58 8.73 -14.46
C LEU A 150 -15.36 8.76 -15.98
N SER A 151 -15.00 9.94 -16.51
CA SER A 151 -14.67 10.05 -17.93
C SER A 151 -13.44 9.18 -18.23
N ILE A 152 -13.39 8.55 -19.42
CA ILE A 152 -12.30 7.64 -19.79
C ILE A 152 -10.91 8.29 -19.71
N ASN A 153 -10.86 9.63 -19.78
CA ASN A 153 -9.62 10.43 -19.72
C ASN A 153 -9.12 10.66 -18.28
N GLN A 154 -9.97 10.46 -17.27
CA GLN A 154 -9.60 10.62 -15.85
C GLN A 154 -9.09 9.32 -15.22
N MET A 155 -9.40 8.17 -15.82
CA MET A 155 -8.87 6.88 -15.41
C MET A 155 -7.63 6.52 -16.23
N PRO A 156 -6.63 5.84 -15.64
CA PRO A 156 -5.53 5.28 -16.41
C PRO A 156 -6.05 4.19 -17.38
N ALA A 157 -5.26 3.91 -18.42
CA ALA A 157 -5.58 2.81 -19.32
C ALA A 157 -5.61 1.48 -18.56
N ARG A 158 -6.58 0.61 -18.85
CA ARG A 158 -6.77 -0.69 -18.18
C ARG A 158 -5.51 -1.57 -18.12
N ALA A 159 -4.60 -1.44 -19.09
CA ALA A 159 -3.32 -2.17 -19.10
C ALA A 159 -2.34 -1.71 -18.00
N ALA A 160 -2.55 -0.52 -17.42
CA ALA A 160 -1.79 0.04 -16.30
C ALA A 160 -2.42 -0.29 -14.93
N ASP A 161 -3.57 -0.97 -14.90
CA ASP A 161 -4.18 -1.41 -13.64
C ASP A 161 -3.30 -2.45 -12.96
N ARG A 162 -3.12 -2.33 -11.65
CA ARG A 162 -2.34 -3.26 -10.83
C ARG A 162 -3.11 -3.61 -9.57
N GLU A 163 -3.20 -4.90 -9.26
CA GLU A 163 -3.77 -5.36 -8.00
C GLU A 163 -2.65 -5.61 -6.98
N ILE A 164 -2.85 -5.09 -5.77
CA ILE A 164 -1.90 -5.20 -4.67
C ILE A 164 -2.64 -5.68 -3.43
N PHE A 165 -2.28 -6.88 -3.01
CA PHE A 165 -2.81 -7.54 -1.82
C PHE A 165 -1.86 -7.34 -0.64
N PHE A 166 -2.40 -6.90 0.49
CA PHE A 166 -1.67 -6.77 1.74
C PHE A 166 -2.03 -7.92 2.66
N TYR A 167 -1.03 -8.67 3.11
CA TYR A 167 -1.21 -9.80 4.01
C TYR A 167 -0.50 -9.55 5.33
N THR A 168 -1.13 -10.00 6.41
CA THR A 168 -0.47 -10.19 7.71
C THR A 168 -0.31 -11.69 7.94
N LEU A 169 0.91 -12.14 8.23
CA LEU A 169 1.15 -13.51 8.66
C LEU A 169 1.42 -13.56 10.16
N GLN A 170 0.80 -14.54 10.82
CA GLN A 170 1.06 -14.88 12.20
C GLN A 170 1.95 -16.12 12.23
N ALA A 171 3.20 -15.98 12.70
CA ALA A 171 4.01 -17.15 12.99
C ALA A 171 3.69 -17.59 14.42
N HIS A 172 3.14 -18.79 14.57
CA HIS A 172 3.18 -19.48 15.85
C HIS A 172 4.53 -20.18 15.96
N THR A 173 5.41 -19.68 16.82
CA THR A 173 6.46 -20.54 17.39
C THR A 173 5.76 -21.50 18.34
N SER A 174 5.50 -22.72 17.88
CA SER A 174 5.21 -23.84 18.79
C SER A 174 6.54 -24.37 19.31
N ASP A 175 7.19 -23.64 20.21
CA ASP A 175 8.30 -24.19 20.99
C ASP A 175 7.74 -25.11 22.08
N GLY A 176 7.31 -26.29 21.64
CA GLY A 176 7.01 -27.42 22.51
C GLY A 176 8.26 -28.04 23.14
N LEU A 177 9.11 -27.25 23.80
CA LEU A 177 10.27 -27.72 24.55
C LEU A 177 10.39 -27.00 25.89
N GLY A 178 9.59 -27.47 26.83
CA GLY A 178 9.67 -27.14 28.26
C GLY A 178 9.08 -28.24 29.14
N MET A 179 9.11 -29.50 28.69
CA MET A 179 9.09 -30.62 29.63
C MET A 179 10.52 -30.84 30.09
N ARG A 180 10.82 -30.39 31.31
CA ARG A 180 11.68 -31.04 32.29
C ARG A 180 11.45 -30.40 33.65
#